data_AF-A0A7C8KJ30-F1
#
_entry.id   AF-A0A7C8KJ30-F1
#
_cell.length_a   1.000
_cell.length_b   1.000
_cell.length_c   1.000
_cell.angle_alpha   90.00
_cell.angle_beta   90.00
_cell.angle_gamma   90.00
#
_symmetry.space_group_name_H-M   'P 1'
#
loop_
_entity.id
_entity.type
_entity.pdbx_description
1 polymer ?
#
loop_
_entity_poly.entity_id
_entity_poly.type
_entity_poly.pdbx_seq_one_letter_code
_entity_poly.pdbx_strand_id
1 'polypeptide(L)'
;MVQQERCKLSTEFHLYKHGDCNVQICQLNDENTTNVPQLHVCGSGECGTVTFSQAKLDKIDIAEISKPGATAWTLDDEDPQLGAKDYLAISHVWANGTGVGEHASGKVNQCLFQYYKCVAKALNCQGIWWDTISIPSDKEKRIEAIRNMHYNYKKAKHTVVFDLELIDFRWTDGGHPCLALALSTWFSRGWTALELRSSESVKVIFRDPTGIGNVLKDLDFEII
;
A
#
# COMPACT_ATOMS: atom_id res chain seq x y z
N MET A 1 15.39 25.17 -19.04
CA MET A 1 16.14 25.04 -17.77
C MET A 1 15.17 25.32 -16.64
N VAL A 2 14.62 24.27 -16.02
CA VAL A 2 13.81 24.38 -14.81
C VAL A 2 14.56 23.61 -13.74
N GLN A 3 15.13 24.33 -12.78
CA GLN A 3 15.67 23.76 -11.55
C GLN A 3 14.48 23.23 -10.74
N GLN A 4 14.32 21.92 -10.68
CA GLN A 4 13.52 21.30 -9.63
C GLN A 4 14.37 21.29 -8.36
N GLU A 5 13.89 22.02 -7.36
CA GLU A 5 14.47 22.04 -6.02
C GLU A 5 14.50 20.63 -5.45
N ARG A 6 15.64 20.28 -4.87
CA ARG A 6 15.87 19.01 -4.19
C ARG A 6 14.82 18.81 -3.11
N CYS A 7 14.11 17.70 -3.18
CA CYS A 7 13.30 17.18 -2.09
C CYS A 7 14.23 16.89 -0.89
N LYS A 8 14.33 17.83 0.07
CA LYS A 8 15.04 17.66 1.34
C LYS A 8 14.20 16.79 2.30
N LEU A 9 13.87 15.56 1.93
CA LEU A 9 13.02 14.70 2.78
C LEU A 9 13.68 13.40 3.27
N SER A 10 14.93 13.09 2.90
CA SER A 10 15.43 11.72 3.08
C SER A 10 16.20 11.42 4.37
N THR A 11 16.76 12.41 5.08
CA THR A 11 17.67 12.11 6.22
C THR A 11 17.17 12.67 7.55
N GLU A 12 16.56 13.86 7.57
CA GLU A 12 16.01 14.45 8.80
C GLU A 12 14.74 13.74 9.28
N PHE A 13 13.92 13.22 8.37
CA PHE A 13 12.66 12.56 8.70
C PHE A 13 12.86 11.22 9.44
N HIS A 14 13.83 10.41 9.00
CA HIS A 14 14.14 9.10 9.58
C HIS A 14 14.84 9.21 10.94
N LEU A 15 15.77 10.17 11.11
CA LEU A 15 16.42 10.41 12.41
C LEU A 15 15.42 10.93 13.46
N TYR A 16 14.47 11.77 13.05
CA TYR A 16 13.47 12.31 13.97
C TYR A 16 12.50 11.24 14.49
N LYS A 17 12.02 10.33 13.62
CA LYS A 17 11.06 9.28 13.99
C LYS A 17 11.64 8.10 14.79
N HIS A 18 12.97 7.90 14.75
CA HIS A 18 13.64 6.88 15.56
C HIS A 18 14.36 7.45 16.80
N GLY A 19 14.25 8.75 17.08
CA GLY A 19 14.89 9.37 18.25
C GLY A 19 14.50 8.75 19.59
N ASP A 20 13.26 8.26 19.68
CA ASP A 20 12.70 7.63 20.89
C ASP A 20 12.60 6.09 20.79
N CYS A 21 13.06 5.50 19.69
CA CYS A 21 13.11 4.04 19.55
C CYS A 21 14.35 3.48 20.25
N ASN A 22 14.22 2.31 20.87
CA ASN A 22 15.35 1.58 21.45
C ASN A 22 15.35 0.12 21.01
N VAL A 23 16.39 -0.63 21.40
CA VAL A 23 16.56 -2.03 20.98
C VAL A 23 15.42 -2.97 21.40
N GLN A 24 14.54 -2.55 22.31
CA GLN A 24 13.39 -3.32 22.79
C GLN A 24 12.04 -2.76 22.31
N ILE A 25 11.96 -1.49 21.90
CA ILE A 25 10.71 -0.79 21.57
C ILE A 25 10.87 0.00 20.28
N CYS A 26 10.09 -0.40 19.27
CA CYS A 26 9.89 0.38 18.06
C CYS A 26 8.56 1.14 18.17
N GLN A 27 8.62 2.43 18.49
CA GLN A 27 7.44 3.30 18.63
C GLN A 27 6.58 3.29 17.35
N LEU A 28 7.19 3.19 16.17
CA LEU A 28 6.49 3.12 14.88
C LEU A 28 5.62 1.88 14.71
N ASN A 29 5.97 0.76 15.36
CA ASN A 29 5.13 -0.44 15.34
C ASN A 29 3.95 -0.35 16.30
N ASP A 30 4.03 0.50 17.32
CA ASP A 30 3.00 0.73 18.34
C ASP A 30 2.20 2.04 18.09
N GLU A 31 2.50 2.78 17.02
CA GLU A 31 1.81 4.04 16.69
C GLU A 31 0.31 3.82 16.43
N ASN A 32 -0.51 4.65 17.08
CA ASN A 32 -1.94 4.70 16.77
C ASN A 32 -2.15 5.39 15.41
N THR A 33 -2.11 4.58 14.36
CA THR A 33 -2.23 5.00 12.95
C THR A 33 -3.55 5.68 12.59
N THR A 34 -4.55 5.67 13.49
CA THR A 34 -5.85 6.32 13.28
C THR A 34 -5.74 7.84 13.10
N ASN A 35 -4.73 8.47 13.70
CA ASN A 35 -4.55 9.93 13.67
C ASN A 35 -3.48 10.39 12.67
N VAL A 36 -2.94 9.47 11.85
CA VAL A 36 -1.92 9.82 10.85
C VAL A 36 -2.64 10.42 9.63
N PRO A 37 -2.34 11.67 9.22
CA PRO A 37 -2.91 12.25 8.01
C PRO A 37 -2.61 11.37 6.80
N GLN A 38 -3.56 11.29 5.86
CA GLN A 38 -3.34 10.46 4.70
C GLN A 38 -2.25 11.03 3.80
N LEU A 39 -1.38 10.17 3.31
CA LEU A 39 -0.23 10.50 2.50
C LEU A 39 -0.67 11.22 1.22
N HIS A 40 0.01 12.33 0.93
CA HIS A 40 0.04 12.93 -0.39
C HIS A 40 1.36 12.55 -1.09
N VAL A 41 1.25 11.95 -2.26
CA VAL A 41 2.42 11.70 -3.15
C VAL A 41 2.65 12.86 -4.12
N CYS A 42 1.71 13.80 -4.22
CA CYS A 42 1.86 15.01 -5.01
C CYS A 42 2.63 16.08 -4.22
N GLY A 43 3.50 16.83 -4.90
CA GLY A 43 4.29 17.89 -4.26
C GLY A 43 3.48 19.06 -3.71
N SER A 44 2.23 19.24 -4.14
CA SER A 44 1.37 20.33 -3.65
C SER A 44 0.70 20.06 -2.31
N GLY A 45 0.55 18.79 -1.90
CA GLY A 45 -0.26 18.42 -0.73
C GLY A 45 -1.76 18.73 -0.82
N GLU A 46 -2.22 19.36 -1.90
CA GLU A 46 -3.60 19.86 -2.07
C GLU A 46 -4.30 19.20 -3.26
N CYS A 47 -4.34 17.86 -3.28
CA CYS A 47 -5.12 17.15 -4.31
C CYS A 47 -6.57 16.92 -3.87
N GLY A 48 -7.45 16.64 -4.84
CA GLY A 48 -8.80 16.20 -4.54
C GLY A 48 -8.86 14.83 -3.84
N THR A 49 -10.08 14.38 -3.56
CA THR A 49 -10.35 13.05 -2.98
C THR A 49 -11.15 12.19 -3.95
N VAL A 50 -10.90 10.88 -3.92
CA VAL A 50 -11.67 9.86 -4.63
C VAL A 50 -12.54 9.14 -3.60
N THR A 51 -13.79 8.87 -3.95
CA THR A 51 -14.76 8.23 -3.05
C THR A 51 -15.11 6.82 -3.52
N PHE A 52 -14.86 5.84 -2.67
CA PHE A 52 -15.23 4.44 -2.80
C PHE A 52 -16.47 4.18 -1.94
N SER A 53 -17.58 3.85 -2.59
CA SER A 53 -18.86 3.70 -1.91
C SER A 53 -18.86 2.47 -1.00
N GLN A 54 -18.79 2.71 0.31
CA GLN A 54 -18.93 1.65 1.33
C GLN A 54 -20.30 0.96 1.25
N ALA A 55 -21.34 1.68 0.84
CA ALA A 55 -22.66 1.09 0.62
C ALA A 55 -22.67 0.02 -0.50
N LYS A 56 -21.74 0.05 -1.46
CA LYS A 56 -21.59 -1.03 -2.44
C LYS A 56 -21.03 -2.30 -1.78
N LEU A 57 -20.04 -2.15 -0.90
CA LEU A 57 -19.45 -3.26 -0.12
C LEU A 57 -20.46 -3.86 0.85
N ASP A 58 -21.17 -3.00 1.58
CA ASP A 58 -22.15 -3.43 2.59
C ASP A 58 -23.38 -4.12 1.98
N LYS A 59 -23.61 -4.00 0.66
CA LYS A 59 -24.66 -4.73 -0.07
C LYS A 59 -24.24 -6.15 -0.50
N ILE A 60 -22.94 -6.46 -0.51
CA ILE A 60 -22.46 -7.79 -0.87
C ILE A 60 -22.90 -8.78 0.21
N ASP A 61 -23.37 -9.95 -0.18
CA ASP A 61 -23.68 -11.02 0.76
C ASP A 61 -22.44 -11.45 1.55
N ILE A 62 -22.61 -11.80 2.83
CA ILE A 62 -21.49 -12.18 3.69
C ILE A 62 -20.74 -13.41 3.14
N ALA A 63 -21.44 -14.36 2.52
CA ALA A 63 -20.83 -15.53 1.90
C ALA A 63 -20.01 -15.19 0.65
N GLU A 64 -20.35 -14.10 -0.04
CA GLU A 64 -19.61 -13.61 -1.21
C GLU A 64 -18.40 -12.78 -0.79
N ILE A 65 -18.47 -12.03 0.31
CA ILE A 65 -17.33 -11.25 0.86
C ILE A 65 -16.15 -12.16 1.21
N SER A 66 -16.41 -13.38 1.68
CA SER A 66 -15.35 -14.35 1.99
C SER A 66 -14.62 -14.87 0.74
N LYS A 67 -15.15 -14.63 -0.47
CA LYS A 67 -14.50 -15.06 -1.71
C LYS A 67 -13.38 -14.08 -2.11
N PRO A 68 -12.19 -14.58 -2.47
CA PRO A 68 -11.09 -13.72 -2.90
C PRO A 68 -11.44 -12.87 -4.13
N GLY A 69 -11.05 -11.60 -4.09
CA GLY A 69 -11.29 -10.63 -5.16
C GLY A 69 -12.70 -10.06 -5.21
N ALA A 70 -13.64 -10.54 -4.38
CA ALA A 70 -15.02 -10.06 -4.35
C ALA A 70 -15.11 -8.55 -4.03
N THR A 71 -14.14 -8.03 -3.27
CA THR A 71 -14.07 -6.62 -2.89
C THR A 71 -12.97 -5.84 -3.61
N ALA A 72 -12.35 -6.42 -4.64
CA ALA A 72 -11.35 -5.72 -5.46
C ALA A 72 -12.04 -4.74 -6.42
N TRP A 73 -11.45 -3.55 -6.59
CA TRP A 73 -12.01 -2.46 -7.37
C TRP A 73 -11.42 -2.41 -8.78
N THR A 74 -12.23 -2.19 -9.80
CA THR A 74 -11.81 -2.04 -11.21
C THR A 74 -11.09 -0.70 -11.45
N LEU A 75 -10.24 -0.64 -12.48
CA LEU A 75 -9.50 0.58 -12.85
C LEU A 75 -10.19 1.45 -13.92
N ASP A 76 -11.14 0.91 -14.66
CA ASP A 76 -11.51 1.42 -15.99
C ASP A 76 -12.56 2.54 -15.99
N ASP A 77 -13.21 2.77 -14.86
CA ASP A 77 -14.28 3.76 -14.76
C ASP A 77 -13.82 5.04 -14.02
N GLU A 78 -14.55 6.14 -14.27
CA GLU A 78 -14.45 7.37 -13.46
C GLU A 78 -14.89 7.11 -12.01
N ASP A 79 -15.72 6.08 -11.79
CA ASP A 79 -16.17 5.59 -10.49
C ASP A 79 -15.73 4.14 -10.22
N PRO A 80 -15.10 3.86 -9.08
CA PRO A 80 -14.74 2.49 -8.70
C PRO A 80 -15.93 1.51 -8.70
N GLN A 81 -15.74 0.34 -9.32
CA GLN A 81 -16.68 -0.79 -9.28
C GLN A 81 -16.03 -2.04 -8.69
N LEU A 82 -16.85 -2.94 -8.14
CA LEU A 82 -16.38 -4.16 -7.47
C LEU A 82 -16.29 -5.35 -8.44
N GLY A 83 -15.42 -6.31 -8.12
CA GLY A 83 -15.31 -7.59 -8.83
C GLY A 83 -14.23 -7.61 -9.90
N ALA A 84 -13.13 -6.89 -9.69
CA ALA A 84 -12.00 -6.93 -10.61
C ALA A 84 -11.38 -8.34 -10.71
N LYS A 85 -11.07 -8.76 -11.94
CA LYS A 85 -10.17 -9.88 -12.21
C LYS A 85 -8.74 -9.37 -12.29
N ASP A 86 -7.76 -10.24 -12.06
CA ASP A 86 -6.33 -9.93 -12.24
C ASP A 86 -5.93 -8.59 -11.60
N TYR A 87 -6.24 -8.44 -10.31
CA TYR A 87 -6.02 -7.20 -9.57
C TYR A 87 -4.66 -7.18 -8.87
N LEU A 88 -4.19 -5.98 -8.56
CA LEU A 88 -3.03 -5.72 -7.72
C LEU A 88 -3.47 -5.63 -6.25
N ALA A 89 -2.92 -6.46 -5.36
CA ALA A 89 -3.09 -6.26 -3.92
C ALA A 89 -2.05 -5.25 -3.40
N ILE A 90 -2.49 -4.30 -2.58
CA ILE A 90 -1.62 -3.28 -1.98
C ILE A 90 -1.28 -3.69 -0.56
N SER A 91 -0.04 -4.10 -0.33
CA SER A 91 0.52 -4.36 0.99
C SER A 91 1.32 -3.12 1.42
N HIS A 92 0.83 -2.40 2.43
CA HIS A 92 1.25 -1.02 2.72
C HIS A 92 1.38 -0.76 4.22
N VAL A 93 2.14 0.28 4.56
CA VAL A 93 2.39 0.64 5.96
C VAL A 93 1.48 1.78 6.40
N TRP A 94 0.41 1.46 7.13
CA TRP A 94 -0.53 2.47 7.67
C TRP A 94 0.12 3.69 8.35
N ALA A 95 1.21 3.51 9.12
CA ALA A 95 1.95 4.59 9.77
C ALA A 95 2.64 5.57 8.80
N ASN A 96 2.78 5.19 7.52
CA ASN A 96 3.22 6.06 6.44
C ASN A 96 2.07 6.94 5.88
N GLY A 97 0.90 6.93 6.52
CA GLY A 97 -0.28 7.68 6.07
C GLY A 97 -1.01 6.98 4.92
N THR A 98 -0.77 5.71 4.67
CA THR A 98 -1.45 4.98 3.59
C THR A 98 -2.77 4.35 4.04
N GLY A 99 -3.19 4.53 5.28
CA GLY A 99 -4.54 4.18 5.75
C GLY A 99 -5.58 5.23 5.34
N VAL A 100 -6.77 5.20 5.96
CA VAL A 100 -7.85 6.18 5.68
C VAL A 100 -7.53 7.59 6.22
N GLY A 101 -6.68 7.68 7.26
CA GLY A 101 -6.35 8.93 7.94
C GLY A 101 -7.58 9.64 8.50
N GLU A 102 -7.63 10.96 8.37
CA GLU A 102 -8.74 11.80 8.86
C GLU A 102 -9.99 11.75 7.97
N HIS A 103 -9.96 10.99 6.87
CA HIS A 103 -11.08 10.90 5.95
C HIS A 103 -12.18 9.97 6.46
N ALA A 104 -13.41 10.20 5.98
CA ALA A 104 -14.48 9.23 6.14
C ALA A 104 -14.15 7.92 5.40
N SER A 105 -14.64 6.78 5.90
CA SER A 105 -14.40 5.46 5.29
C SER A 105 -14.72 5.46 3.79
N GLY A 106 -13.78 4.93 2.99
CA GLY A 106 -13.87 4.90 1.54
C GLY A 106 -13.43 6.20 0.84
N LYS A 107 -13.06 7.27 1.54
CA LYS A 107 -12.47 8.46 0.90
C LYS A 107 -10.95 8.43 1.02
N VAL A 108 -10.28 8.70 -0.10
CA VAL A 108 -8.82 8.69 -0.19
C VAL A 108 -8.30 9.82 -1.08
N ASN A 109 -7.07 10.25 -0.87
CA ASN A 109 -6.34 11.24 -1.62
C ASN A 109 -6.20 10.76 -3.06
N GLN A 110 -6.61 11.62 -3.99
CA GLN A 110 -6.58 11.30 -5.41
C GLN A 110 -5.16 10.98 -5.88
N CYS A 111 -4.15 11.73 -5.42
CA CYS A 111 -2.77 11.48 -5.82
C CYS A 111 -2.29 10.07 -5.42
N LEU A 112 -2.61 9.62 -4.21
CA LEU A 112 -2.21 8.30 -3.71
C LEU A 112 -2.91 7.18 -4.49
N PHE A 113 -4.21 7.32 -4.72
CA PHE A 113 -4.94 6.34 -5.53
C PHE A 113 -4.43 6.30 -6.98
N GLN A 114 -4.16 7.46 -7.60
CA GLN A 114 -3.60 7.52 -8.95
C GLN A 114 -2.22 6.87 -9.03
N TYR A 115 -1.40 7.00 -7.98
CA TYR A 115 -0.12 6.30 -7.90
C TYR A 115 -0.31 4.78 -7.95
N TYR A 116 -1.18 4.23 -7.10
CA TYR A 116 -1.50 2.79 -7.15
C TYR A 116 -2.09 2.35 -8.49
N LYS A 117 -2.95 3.19 -9.10
CA LYS A 117 -3.49 2.95 -10.44
C LYS A 117 -2.40 2.87 -11.50
N CYS A 118 -1.39 3.73 -11.45
CA CYS A 118 -0.23 3.69 -12.34
C CYS A 118 0.58 2.39 -12.15
N VAL A 119 0.84 1.99 -10.89
CA VAL A 119 1.54 0.73 -10.58
C VAL A 119 0.76 -0.48 -11.09
N ALA A 120 -0.56 -0.52 -10.85
CA ALA A 120 -1.42 -1.60 -11.32
C ALA A 120 -1.41 -1.71 -12.85
N LYS A 121 -1.48 -0.58 -13.57
CA LYS A 121 -1.36 -0.56 -15.03
C LYS A 121 0.01 -1.04 -15.52
N ALA A 122 1.10 -0.62 -14.87
CA ALA A 122 2.45 -1.07 -15.22
C ALA A 122 2.63 -2.59 -15.08
N LEU A 123 1.89 -3.21 -14.15
CA LEU A 123 1.88 -4.66 -13.92
C LEU A 123 0.77 -5.39 -14.71
N ASN A 124 0.10 -4.69 -15.63
CA ASN A 124 -1.03 -5.22 -16.42
C ASN A 124 -2.15 -5.80 -15.55
N CYS A 125 -2.47 -5.14 -14.43
CA CYS A 125 -3.61 -5.47 -13.57
C CYS A 125 -4.84 -4.66 -13.99
N GLN A 126 -6.03 -5.24 -13.85
CA GLN A 126 -7.32 -4.60 -14.20
C GLN A 126 -8.04 -4.02 -12.99
N GLY A 127 -7.51 -4.26 -11.79
CA GLY A 127 -8.07 -3.74 -10.55
C GLY A 127 -7.03 -3.57 -9.45
N ILE A 128 -7.51 -3.04 -8.33
CA ILE A 128 -6.77 -2.86 -7.09
C ILE A 128 -7.59 -3.42 -5.95
N TRP A 129 -6.94 -4.21 -5.10
CA TRP A 129 -7.43 -4.51 -3.77
C TRP A 129 -6.54 -3.79 -2.75
N TRP A 130 -7.13 -2.89 -1.99
CA TRP A 130 -6.47 -2.10 -0.95
C TRP A 130 -7.38 -2.08 0.26
N ASP A 131 -6.94 -2.67 1.37
CA ASP A 131 -7.70 -2.86 2.61
C ASP A 131 -8.49 -1.61 3.07
N THR A 132 -7.90 -0.43 2.88
CA THR A 132 -8.43 0.90 3.26
C THR A 132 -9.76 1.21 2.57
N ILE A 133 -9.95 0.71 1.35
CA ILE A 133 -11.16 0.94 0.55
C ILE A 133 -11.94 -0.36 0.25
N SER A 134 -11.37 -1.52 0.55
CA SER A 134 -11.91 -2.84 0.13
C SER A 134 -12.51 -3.65 1.27
N ILE A 135 -12.43 -3.14 2.51
CA ILE A 135 -13.06 -3.74 3.69
C ILE A 135 -14.39 -3.03 3.98
N PRO A 136 -15.52 -3.75 4.09
CA PRO A 136 -16.83 -3.17 4.39
C PRO A 136 -16.88 -2.40 5.73
N SER A 137 -17.86 -1.50 5.86
CA SER A 137 -18.14 -0.79 7.12
C SER A 137 -19.06 -1.57 8.05
N ASP A 138 -19.92 -2.44 7.52
CA ASP A 138 -20.76 -3.32 8.34
C ASP A 138 -19.90 -4.22 9.25
N LYS A 139 -20.30 -4.36 10.52
CA LYS A 139 -19.47 -4.99 11.55
C LYS A 139 -19.23 -6.48 11.28
N GLU A 140 -20.27 -7.24 10.94
CA GLU A 140 -20.15 -8.68 10.74
C GLU A 140 -19.36 -8.98 9.47
N LYS A 141 -19.66 -8.24 8.40
CA LYS A 141 -18.96 -8.32 7.11
C LYS A 141 -17.50 -7.89 7.22
N ARG A 142 -17.20 -6.87 8.01
CA ARG A 142 -15.82 -6.43 8.29
C ARG A 142 -15.02 -7.54 8.99
N ILE A 143 -15.59 -8.17 10.01
CA ILE A 143 -14.94 -9.29 10.72
C ILE A 143 -14.64 -10.43 9.74
N GLU A 144 -15.61 -10.78 8.89
CA GLU A 144 -15.45 -11.85 7.92
C GLU A 144 -14.44 -11.51 6.82
N ALA A 145 -14.45 -10.26 6.31
CA ALA A 145 -13.48 -9.78 5.34
C ALA A 145 -12.04 -9.80 5.89
N ILE A 146 -11.84 -9.37 7.15
CA ILE A 146 -10.53 -9.39 7.80
C ILE A 146 -10.05 -10.82 8.03
N ARG A 147 -10.94 -11.71 8.50
CA ARG A 147 -10.62 -13.13 8.73
C ARG A 147 -10.10 -13.81 7.45
N ASN A 148 -10.68 -13.47 6.31
CA ASN A 148 -10.37 -14.07 5.01
C ASN A 148 -9.45 -13.22 4.14
N MET A 149 -8.87 -12.15 4.69
CA MET A 149 -8.12 -11.14 3.94
C MET A 149 -6.94 -11.73 3.15
N HIS A 150 -6.26 -12.73 3.73
CA HIS A 150 -5.13 -13.43 3.11
C HIS A 150 -5.48 -14.08 1.76
N TYR A 151 -6.73 -14.49 1.54
CA TYR A 151 -7.15 -15.01 0.24
C TYR A 151 -7.09 -13.94 -0.85
N ASN A 152 -7.31 -12.66 -0.52
CA ASN A 152 -7.19 -11.58 -1.49
C ASN A 152 -5.75 -11.42 -1.98
N TYR A 153 -4.77 -11.55 -1.09
CA TYR A 153 -3.35 -11.57 -1.48
C TYR A 153 -3.01 -12.81 -2.30
N LYS A 154 -3.53 -13.98 -1.90
CA LYS A 154 -3.32 -15.23 -2.64
C LYS A 154 -3.85 -15.21 -4.07
N LYS A 155 -5.02 -14.60 -4.29
CA LYS A 155 -5.64 -14.57 -5.61
C LYS A 155 -5.20 -13.38 -6.47
N ALA A 156 -4.57 -12.37 -5.87
CA ALA A 156 -4.05 -11.22 -6.59
C ALA A 156 -3.06 -11.67 -7.65
N LYS A 157 -3.05 -10.97 -8.79
CA LYS A 157 -2.06 -11.24 -9.85
C LYS A 157 -0.65 -10.91 -9.37
N HIS A 158 -0.54 -9.79 -8.67
CA HIS A 158 0.65 -9.34 -7.98
C HIS A 158 0.25 -8.71 -6.65
N THR A 159 1.13 -8.78 -5.66
CA THR A 159 1.07 -7.97 -4.46
C THR A 159 2.20 -6.95 -4.54
N VAL A 160 1.91 -5.66 -4.35
CA VAL A 160 2.94 -4.63 -4.25
C VAL A 160 3.17 -4.23 -2.80
N VAL A 161 4.44 -4.13 -2.44
CA VAL A 161 4.91 -3.59 -1.18
C VAL A 161 5.11 -2.08 -1.33
N PHE A 162 4.33 -1.31 -0.58
CA PHE A 162 4.43 0.15 -0.50
C PHE A 162 4.86 0.56 0.92
N ASP A 163 6.14 0.91 1.05
CA ASP A 163 6.77 1.42 2.26
C ASP A 163 7.60 2.65 1.86
N LEU A 164 7.40 3.78 2.53
CA LEU A 164 8.11 5.03 2.22
C LEU A 164 9.63 4.92 2.40
N GLU A 165 10.10 4.08 3.33
CA GLU A 165 11.53 3.85 3.53
C GLU A 165 12.14 3.15 2.31
N LEU A 166 11.44 2.15 1.77
CA LEU A 166 11.88 1.43 0.58
C LEU A 166 11.74 2.29 -0.68
N ILE A 167 10.65 3.05 -0.79
CA ILE A 167 10.40 3.98 -1.90
C ILE A 167 11.48 5.05 -1.99
N ASP A 168 12.05 5.50 -0.85
CA ASP A 168 13.19 6.42 -0.85
C ASP A 168 14.54 5.70 -0.90
N PHE A 169 14.59 4.40 -0.62
CA PHE A 169 15.81 3.61 -0.75
C PHE A 169 16.21 3.46 -2.22
N ARG A 170 17.42 3.90 -2.56
CA ARG A 170 17.94 3.82 -3.93
C ARG A 170 18.21 2.37 -4.31
N TRP A 171 17.58 1.90 -5.39
CA TRP A 171 17.91 0.58 -5.93
C TRP A 171 19.39 0.50 -6.33
N THR A 172 20.00 -0.65 -6.03
CA THR A 172 21.35 -1.03 -6.46
C THR A 172 21.34 -2.52 -6.74
N ASP A 173 22.06 -2.99 -7.76
CA ASP A 173 22.12 -4.43 -8.09
C ASP A 173 22.95 -5.29 -7.10
N GLY A 174 23.33 -4.74 -5.95
CA GLY A 174 23.97 -5.47 -4.85
C GLY A 174 22.98 -5.91 -3.78
N GLY A 175 23.44 -6.57 -2.71
CA GLY A 175 22.56 -7.10 -1.65
C GLY A 175 21.91 -6.06 -0.71
N HIS A 176 22.19 -4.76 -0.88
CA HIS A 176 21.67 -3.71 0.01
C HIS A 176 20.14 -3.59 0.02
N PRO A 177 19.40 -3.67 -1.11
CA PRO A 177 17.94 -3.63 -1.11
C PRO A 177 17.30 -4.80 -0.36
N CYS A 178 17.91 -5.98 -0.35
CA CYS A 178 17.46 -7.13 0.44
C CYS A 178 17.55 -6.83 1.94
N LEU A 179 18.68 -6.25 2.38
CA LEU A 179 18.84 -5.82 3.76
C LEU A 179 17.87 -4.69 4.12
N ALA A 180 17.68 -3.70 3.24
CA ALA A 180 16.71 -2.64 3.43
C ALA A 180 15.28 -3.18 3.59
N LEU A 181 14.89 -4.15 2.75
CA LEU A 181 13.61 -4.83 2.87
C LEU A 181 13.47 -5.54 4.22
N ALA A 182 14.46 -6.35 4.61
CA ALA A 182 14.43 -7.09 5.87
C ALA A 182 14.37 -6.20 7.13
N LEU A 183 14.90 -4.98 7.03
CA LEU A 183 14.92 -4.00 8.12
C LEU A 183 13.79 -2.97 8.04
N SER A 184 12.99 -2.98 6.97
CA SER A 184 11.91 -2.01 6.76
C SER A 184 10.81 -2.12 7.79
N THR A 185 10.13 -1.00 8.06
CA THR A 185 8.93 -1.01 8.90
C THR A 185 7.89 -2.01 8.39
N TRP A 186 7.74 -2.15 7.08
CA TRP A 186 6.86 -3.14 6.47
C TRP A 186 7.20 -4.57 6.90
N PHE A 187 8.45 -5.02 6.79
CA PHE A 187 8.81 -6.40 7.12
C PHE A 187 8.70 -6.72 8.62
N SER A 188 8.84 -5.69 9.48
CA SER A 188 8.77 -5.85 10.93
C SER A 188 7.36 -6.10 11.49
N ARG A 189 6.31 -6.04 10.65
CA ARG A 189 4.91 -6.17 11.07
C ARG A 189 4.42 -7.62 11.01
N GLY A 190 3.67 -8.05 12.03
CA GLY A 190 3.16 -9.42 12.13
C GLY A 190 2.24 -9.86 10.98
N TRP A 191 1.56 -8.92 10.32
CA TRP A 191 0.68 -9.20 9.17
C TRP A 191 1.46 -9.47 7.87
N THR A 192 2.65 -8.90 7.74
CA THR A 192 3.49 -8.97 6.53
C THR A 192 3.88 -10.40 6.17
N ALA A 193 4.17 -11.24 7.16
CA ALA A 193 4.51 -12.64 6.93
C ALA A 193 3.35 -13.43 6.30
N LEU A 194 2.10 -13.09 6.62
CA LEU A 194 0.92 -13.73 6.04
C LEU A 194 0.67 -13.24 4.61
N GLU A 195 0.84 -11.94 4.37
CA GLU A 195 0.67 -11.30 3.06
C GLU A 195 1.72 -11.82 2.06
N LEU A 196 2.98 -11.86 2.48
CA LEU A 196 4.08 -12.46 1.73
C LEU A 196 3.84 -13.94 1.43
N ARG A 197 3.57 -14.75 2.46
CA ARG A 197 3.37 -16.19 2.31
C ARG A 197 2.20 -16.52 1.39
N SER A 198 1.16 -15.69 1.40
CA SER A 198 -0.03 -15.95 0.62
C SER A 198 0.13 -15.55 -0.84
N SER A 199 0.96 -14.55 -1.13
CA SER A 199 1.12 -13.97 -2.48
C SER A 199 1.92 -14.88 -3.41
N GLU A 200 1.47 -14.99 -4.66
CA GLU A 200 2.19 -15.77 -5.69
C GLU A 200 3.27 -14.96 -6.43
N SER A 201 3.16 -13.63 -6.43
CA SER A 201 4.15 -12.72 -7.01
C SER A 201 4.18 -11.42 -6.23
N VAL A 202 5.35 -11.07 -5.70
CA VAL A 202 5.53 -9.86 -4.87
C VAL A 202 6.45 -8.88 -5.59
N LYS A 203 6.00 -7.63 -5.68
CA LYS A 203 6.75 -6.51 -6.24
C LYS A 203 7.06 -5.51 -5.15
N VAL A 204 8.29 -5.03 -5.08
CA VAL A 204 8.72 -4.02 -4.12
C VAL A 204 9.09 -2.74 -4.87
N ILE A 205 8.65 -1.60 -4.35
CA ILE A 205 8.93 -0.29 -4.96
C ILE A 205 10.20 0.29 -4.31
N PHE A 206 11.16 0.68 -5.14
CA PHE A 206 12.36 1.40 -4.73
C PHE A 206 12.52 2.73 -5.48
N ARG A 207 13.40 3.60 -5.00
CA ARG A 207 13.83 4.78 -5.76
C ARG A 207 14.69 4.36 -6.94
N ASP A 208 14.39 4.92 -8.11
CA ASP A 208 15.16 4.64 -9.33
C ASP A 208 16.64 5.01 -9.15
N PRO A 209 17.61 4.21 -9.67
CA PRO A 209 19.04 4.50 -9.58
C PRO A 209 19.44 5.84 -10.19
N THR A 210 18.73 6.33 -11.20
CA THR A 210 18.94 7.65 -11.82
C THR A 210 18.43 8.81 -10.95
N GLY A 211 17.66 8.51 -9.91
CA GLY A 211 17.04 9.47 -9.01
C GLY A 211 15.72 10.06 -9.53
N ILE A 212 15.24 9.59 -10.68
CA ILE A 212 13.99 10.06 -11.30
C ILE A 212 12.94 8.96 -11.19
N GLY A 213 11.99 9.12 -10.26
CA GLY A 213 10.87 8.21 -10.08
C GLY A 213 11.20 6.95 -9.29
N ASN A 214 10.44 5.89 -9.53
CA ASN A 214 10.53 4.62 -8.82
C ASN A 214 10.70 3.44 -9.78
N VAL A 215 11.33 2.38 -9.28
CA VAL A 215 11.45 1.08 -9.95
C VAL A 215 10.66 0.02 -9.18
N LEU A 216 10.05 -0.91 -9.93
CA LEU A 216 9.40 -2.09 -9.38
C LEU A 216 10.36 -3.28 -9.51
N LYS A 217 10.58 -3.99 -8.41
CA LYS A 217 11.49 -5.13 -8.35
C LYS A 217 10.79 -6.36 -7.85
N ASP A 218 11.00 -7.48 -8.54
CA ASP A 218 10.45 -8.76 -8.11
C ASP A 218 11.22 -9.31 -6.91
N LEU A 219 10.47 -9.70 -5.87
CA LEU A 219 11.05 -10.19 -4.64
C LEU A 219 11.89 -11.45 -4.83
N ASP A 220 11.39 -12.42 -5.62
CA ASP A 220 11.97 -13.76 -5.72
C ASP A 220 13.08 -13.84 -6.77
N PHE A 221 13.08 -12.92 -7.74
CA PHE A 221 14.03 -12.95 -8.88
C PHE A 221 15.07 -11.84 -8.88
N GLU A 222 14.79 -10.70 -8.22
CA GLU A 222 15.68 -9.53 -8.27
C GLU A 222 16.24 -9.15 -6.90
N ILE A 223 15.54 -9.47 -5.80
CA ILE A 223 15.93 -9.03 -4.45
C ILE A 223 16.58 -10.14 -3.62
N ILE A 224 15.98 -11.33 -3.60
CA ILE A 224 16.43 -12.49 -2.81
C ILE A 224 17.30 -13.43 -3.65
#